data_AF-A0A4Y3VUT2-F1
#
_entry.id   AF-A0A4Y3VUT2-F1
#
_cell.length_a   1.000
_cell.length_b   1.000
_cell.length_c   1.000
_cell.angle_alpha   90.00
_cell.angle_beta   90.00
_cell.angle_gamma   90.00
#
_symmetry.space_group_name_H-M   'P 1'
#
loop_
_entity.id
_entity.type
_entity.pdbx_description
1 polymer ?
#
loop_
_entity_poly.entity_id
_entity_poly.type
_entity_poly.pdbx_seq_one_letter_code
_entity_poly.pdbx_strand_id
1 'polypeptide(L)' 'MRAGREPARKRALYSRIAELAEKYAGVAPRNVFVTLTENADIDWSLGNGEAQYAGD' A
#
# COMPACT_ATOMS: atom_id res chain seq x y z
N MET A 1 3.85 4.80 0.17
CA MET A 1 2.94 4.51 1.33
C MET A 1 3.55 5.16 2.55
N ARG A 2 2.75 5.80 3.42
CA ARG A 2 3.24 6.28 4.71
C ARG A 2 3.94 5.15 5.48
N ALA A 3 5.17 5.39 5.93
CA ALA A 3 5.98 4.40 6.64
C ALA A 3 5.34 3.93 7.97
N GLY A 4 5.89 2.87 8.55
CA GLY A 4 5.49 2.38 9.88
C GLY A 4 4.40 1.31 9.87
N ARG A 5 4.16 0.63 8.75
CA ARG A 5 3.29 -0.56 8.73
C ARG A 5 4.08 -1.81 9.13
N GLU A 6 3.57 -2.53 10.13
CA GLU A 6 4.11 -3.83 10.54
C GLU A 6 4.21 -4.83 9.38
N PRO A 7 5.25 -5.68 9.33
CA PRO A 7 5.42 -6.68 8.28
C PRO A 7 4.21 -7.60 8.10
N ALA A 8 3.52 -7.95 9.18
CA ALA A 8 2.32 -8.78 9.13
C ALA A 8 1.20 -8.13 8.30
N ARG A 9 1.05 -6.81 8.38
CA ARG A 9 0.04 -6.08 7.59
C ARG A 9 0.40 -6.03 6.12
N LYS A 10 1.70 -5.86 5.80
CA LYS A 10 2.18 -5.92 4.40
C LYS A 10 1.94 -7.31 3.79
N ARG A 11 2.24 -8.39 4.53
CA ARG A 11 1.95 -9.78 4.09
C ARG A 11 0.46 -10.01 3.85
N ALA A 12 -0.40 -9.58 4.77
CA ALA A 12 -1.85 -9.70 4.63
C ALA A 12 -2.37 -8.94 3.39
N LEU A 13 -1.84 -7.75 3.12
CA LEU A 13 -2.15 -6.99 1.90
C LEU A 13 -1.79 -7.77 0.64
N TYR A 14 -0.58 -8.33 0.56
CA TYR A 14 -0.12 -9.06 -0.64
C TYR A 14 -0.96 -10.32 -0.90
N SER A 15 -1.26 -11.11 0.14
CA SER A 15 -2.16 -12.27 0.01
C SER A 15 -3.52 -11.85 -0.50
N ARG A 16 -4.08 -10.79 0.09
CA ARG A 16 -5.42 -10.32 -0.26
C ARG A 16 -5.51 -9.81 -1.69
N ILE A 17 -4.47 -9.12 -2.20
CA ILE A 17 -4.42 -8.68 -3.60
C ILE A 17 -4.45 -9.89 -4.54
N ALA A 18 -3.63 -10.92 -4.29
CA ALA A 18 -3.57 -12.10 -5.15
C ALA A 18 -4.88 -12.90 -5.15
N GLU A 19 -5.49 -13.10 -3.97
CA GLU A 19 -6.81 -13.74 -3.84
C GLU A 19 -7.89 -13.00 -4.64
N LEU A 20 -7.91 -11.67 -4.57
CA LEU A 20 -8.92 -10.87 -5.24
C LEU A 20 -8.70 -10.82 -6.75
N ALA A 21 -7.45 -10.79 -7.20
CA ALA A 21 -7.09 -10.85 -8.62
C ALA A 21 -7.52 -12.19 -9.25
N GLU A 22 -7.33 -13.30 -8.53
CA GLU A 22 -7.84 -14.60 -8.98
C GLU A 22 -9.38 -14.60 -9.02
N LYS A 23 -10.03 -14.18 -7.93
CA LYS A 23 -11.49 -14.22 -7.80
C LYS A 23 -12.22 -13.39 -8.85
N TYR A 24 -11.75 -12.18 -9.11
CA TYR A 24 -12.50 -11.20 -9.92
C TYR A 24 -11.96 -11.03 -11.33
N ALA A 25 -10.71 -11.42 -11.58
CA ALA A 25 -10.06 -11.26 -12.89
C ALA A 25 -9.46 -12.55 -13.46
N GLY A 26 -9.57 -13.70 -12.75
CA GLY A 26 -9.02 -14.98 -13.21
C GLY A 26 -7.50 -15.00 -13.31
N VAL A 27 -6.81 -14.04 -12.69
CA VAL A 27 -5.34 -13.97 -12.71
C VAL A 27 -4.81 -14.95 -11.67
N ALA A 28 -4.09 -15.98 -12.15
CA ALA A 28 -3.45 -16.94 -11.25
C ALA A 28 -2.53 -16.21 -10.25
N PRO A 29 -2.54 -16.54 -8.94
CA PRO A 29 -1.77 -15.83 -7.91
C PRO A 29 -0.28 -15.67 -8.23
N ARG A 30 0.34 -16.68 -8.85
CA ARG A 30 1.76 -16.67 -9.26
C ARG A 30 2.11 -15.59 -10.30
N ASN A 31 1.10 -15.03 -10.98
CA ASN A 31 1.26 -13.97 -11.98
C ASN A 31 1.07 -12.57 -11.36
N VAL A 32 0.99 -12.45 -10.04
CA VAL A 32 0.83 -11.18 -9.32
C VAL A 32 2.14 -10.84 -8.63
N PHE A 33 2.75 -9.73 -9.04
CA PHE A 33 3.94 -9.16 -8.39
C PHE A 33 3.61 -7.79 -7.83
N VAL A 34 4.00 -7.53 -6.58
CA VAL A 34 3.71 -6.29 -5.86
C VAL A 34 5.02 -5.68 -5.38
N THR A 35 5.26 -4.41 -5.75
CA THR A 35 6.31 -3.58 -5.13
C THR A 35 5.65 -2.50 -4.29
N LEU A 36 6.31 -2.12 -3.19
CA LEU A 36 5.79 -1.11 -2.27
C LEU A 36 6.95 -0.23 -1.82
N THR A 37 6.83 1.08 -2.01
CA THR A 37 7.77 2.07 -1.49
C THR A 37 7.17 2.83 -0.32
N GLU A 38 8.01 3.19 0.64
CA GLU A 38 7.61 3.96 1.81
C GLU A 38 8.09 5.40 1.70
N ASN A 39 7.31 6.31 2.30
CA ASN A 39 7.64 7.72 2.45
C ASN A 39 7.30 8.19 3.88
N ALA A 40 7.75 9.38 4.23
CA ALA A 40 7.51 9.99 5.52
C ALA A 40 6.19 10.76 5.55
N ASP A 41 5.81 11.21 6.75
CA ASP A 41 4.58 11.96 6.97
C ASP A 41 4.59 13.32 6.24
N ILE A 42 5.75 13.98 6.15
CA ILE A 42 5.93 15.27 5.48
C ILE A 42 5.82 15.21 3.94
N ASP A 43 5.93 14.01 3.35
CA ASP A 43 5.97 13.84 1.89
C ASP A 43 4.58 13.86 1.22
N TRP A 44 3.54 14.23 1.96
CA TRP A 44 2.15 14.24 1.50
C TRP A 44 1.53 15.62 1.63
N SER A 45 1.14 16.19 0.48
CA SER A 45 0.07 17.20 0.46
C SER A 45 -1.18 16.59 -0.17
N LEU A 46 -2.21 16.41 0.65
CA LEU A 46 -3.50 15.86 0.23
C LEU A 46 -4.39 16.92 -0.44
N GLY A 47 -4.00 18.20 -0.35
CA GLY A 47 -4.73 19.35 -0.85
C GLY A 47 -4.24 20.65 -0.21
N ASN A 48 -4.64 21.79 -0.78
CA ASN A 48 -4.37 23.15 -0.29
C ASN A 48 -2.88 23.53 -0.08
N GLY A 49 -1.93 22.69 -0.49
CA GLY A 49 -0.50 22.93 -0.23
C GLY A 49 -0.09 22.68 1.23
N GLU A 50 -0.91 22.00 2.01
CA GLU A 50 -0.63 21.67 3.41
C GLU A 50 -0.12 20.24 3.53
N ALA A 51 0.74 19.96 4.52
CA ALA A 51 1.27 18.63 4.79
C ALA A 51 0.49 17.96 5.94
N GLN A 52 -0.70 17.42 5.65
CA GLN A 52 -1.68 17.02 6.68
C GLN A 52 -1.22 15.87 7.59
N TYR A 53 -0.23 15.09 7.16
CA TYR A 53 0.36 14.06 8.00
C TYR A 53 1.53 14.58 8.83
N ALA A 54 2.17 15.67 8.44
CA ALA A 54 3.13 16.34 9.30
C ALA A 54 2.35 16.97 10.46
N GLY A 55 2.71 16.60 11.69
CA GLY A 55 2.23 17.35 12.85
C GLY A 55 2.69 18.81 12.78
N ASP A 56 2.11 19.65 13.63
CA ASP A 56 2.61 21.01 13.87
C ASP A 56 4.06 21.01 14.40
#